data_AF-A0A077ZDH6-F1
#
_entry.id   AF-A0A077ZDH6-F1
#
_cell.length_a   1.000
_cell.length_b   1.000
_cell.length_c   1.000
_cell.angle_alpha   90.00
_cell.angle_beta   90.00
_cell.angle_gamma   90.00
#
_symmetry.space_group_name_H-M   'P 1'
#
loop_
_entity.id
_entity.type
_entity.pdbx_description
1 polymer ?
#
loop_
_entity_poly.entity_id
_entity_poly.type
_entity_poly.pdbx_seq_one_letter_code
_entity_poly.pdbx_strand_id
1 'polypeptide(L)'
;MPLEENPFRTVFKHYKALPATQAIAESKEPSHPIDGVFACINLNKDACIVPCEKLQSIGLNPNVNSWHAFSVTSNRGLILIRDAITASGQRYWAKLCLVDFLALPHRSNVGDLPCDPLLPQSKLRWATFGYHHDWDTKVYSDSWSPMPSEMIELGLAIGSTLGYPAYRPEASIVNYYMLNSTFCPHVDNSERNLDHPLISISLGQACIFLIGGATKEIEPTALVLRSGDVLVMSGLSRLAYHAVPRIVKDVQFIDHSAAKSSAEDSLILDYLNKHRINLNLRQVD
;
A
#
# COMPACT_ATOMS: atom_id res chain seq x y z
N MET A 1 -30.44 -10.16 -11.60
CA MET A 1 -29.86 -9.46 -12.77
C MET A 1 -28.41 -9.89 -12.88
N PRO A 2 -27.90 -10.27 -14.07
CA PRO A 2 -26.45 -10.37 -14.26
C PRO A 2 -25.84 -9.00 -13.91
N LEU A 3 -24.73 -8.98 -13.16
CA LEU A 3 -23.97 -7.76 -12.93
C LEU A 3 -23.63 -7.15 -14.30
N GLU A 4 -24.17 -5.97 -14.60
CA GLU A 4 -23.88 -5.26 -15.86
C GLU A 4 -22.37 -5.23 -16.10
N GLU A 5 -21.98 -5.72 -17.27
CA GLU A 5 -20.58 -5.73 -17.70
C GLU A 5 -20.20 -4.31 -18.09
N ASN A 6 -19.27 -3.73 -17.33
CA ASN A 6 -18.70 -2.42 -17.60
C ASN A 6 -17.20 -2.56 -17.94
N PRO A 7 -16.61 -1.57 -18.61
CA PRO A 7 -15.18 -1.54 -18.95
C PRO A 7 -14.27 -1.94 -17.80
N PHE A 8 -14.49 -1.41 -16.59
CA PHE A 8 -13.67 -1.77 -15.43
C PHE A 8 -13.72 -3.26 -15.11
N ARG A 9 -14.92 -3.85 -15.06
CA ARG A 9 -15.11 -5.25 -14.74
C ARG A 9 -14.54 -6.16 -15.82
N THR A 10 -14.58 -5.76 -17.08
CA THR A 10 -13.94 -6.46 -18.20
C THR A 10 -12.42 -6.54 -18.00
N VAL A 11 -11.77 -5.40 -17.76
CA VAL A 11 -10.32 -5.35 -17.51
C VAL A 11 -9.94 -6.13 -16.24
N PHE A 12 -10.74 -6.03 -15.18
CA PHE A 12 -10.52 -6.80 -13.95
C PHE A 12 -10.51 -8.32 -14.20
N LYS A 13 -11.50 -8.84 -14.95
CA LYS A 13 -11.56 -10.26 -15.31
C LYS A 13 -10.35 -10.68 -16.15
N HIS A 14 -9.96 -9.84 -17.11
CA HIS A 14 -8.79 -10.07 -17.98
C HIS A 14 -7.52 -10.27 -17.15
N TYR A 15 -7.13 -9.29 -16.33
CA TYR A 15 -5.91 -9.38 -15.51
C TYR A 15 -5.95 -10.50 -14.46
N LYS A 16 -7.14 -10.82 -13.93
CA LYS A 16 -7.33 -11.95 -13.00
C LYS A 16 -7.07 -13.31 -13.69
N ALA A 17 -7.39 -13.43 -14.97
CA ALA A 17 -7.28 -14.68 -15.73
C ALA A 17 -5.90 -14.89 -16.38
N LEU A 18 -5.13 -13.83 -16.62
CA LEU A 18 -3.81 -13.93 -17.24
C LEU A 18 -2.85 -14.85 -16.46
N PRO A 19 -1.80 -15.39 -17.07
CA PRO A 19 -0.58 -15.84 -16.39
C PRO A 19 0.14 -14.68 -15.70
N ALA A 20 0.88 -14.97 -14.62
CA ALA A 20 1.59 -13.96 -13.81
C ALA A 20 2.55 -13.09 -14.64
N THR A 21 3.38 -13.72 -15.48
CA THR A 21 4.36 -13.05 -16.33
C THR A 21 3.71 -12.16 -17.38
N GLN A 22 2.60 -12.61 -17.97
CA GLN A 22 1.83 -11.83 -18.95
C GLN A 22 1.14 -10.64 -18.29
N ALA A 23 0.56 -10.82 -17.10
CA ALA A 23 -0.07 -9.73 -16.37
C ALA A 23 0.91 -8.60 -16.01
N ILE A 24 2.16 -8.93 -15.66
CA ILE A 24 3.22 -7.93 -15.48
C ILE A 24 3.57 -7.27 -16.80
N ALA A 25 3.81 -8.05 -17.86
CA ALA A 25 4.22 -7.54 -19.17
C ALA A 25 3.18 -6.60 -19.81
N GLU A 26 1.88 -6.83 -19.58
CA GLU A 26 0.80 -5.97 -20.06
C GLU A 26 0.55 -4.73 -19.18
N SER A 27 1.02 -4.76 -17.92
CA SER A 27 0.84 -3.65 -16.98
C SER A 27 1.90 -2.57 -17.14
N LYS A 28 1.57 -1.35 -16.70
CA LYS A 28 2.44 -0.19 -16.81
C LYS A 28 3.30 -0.01 -15.55
N GLU A 29 4.53 0.47 -15.74
CA GLU A 29 5.43 0.84 -14.66
C GLU A 29 6.51 1.84 -15.11
N PRO A 30 7.02 2.71 -14.22
CA PRO A 30 8.01 3.71 -14.60
C PRO A 30 9.36 3.15 -15.10
N SER A 31 9.72 1.92 -14.69
CA SER A 31 10.97 1.24 -15.10
C SER A 31 10.99 0.82 -16.57
N HIS A 32 9.81 0.68 -17.20
CA HIS A 32 9.64 0.41 -18.61
C HIS A 32 8.81 1.57 -19.21
N PRO A 33 9.41 2.75 -19.37
CA PRO A 33 8.66 3.95 -19.70
C PRO A 33 7.98 3.79 -21.06
N ILE A 34 6.65 3.89 -21.05
CA ILE A 34 5.83 4.10 -22.24
C ILE A 34 5.57 5.59 -22.33
N ASP A 35 5.85 6.17 -23.50
CA ASP A 35 5.68 7.60 -23.73
C ASP A 35 4.30 8.08 -23.30
N GLY A 36 4.29 9.13 -22.49
CA GLY A 36 3.06 9.78 -22.04
C GLY A 36 2.25 9.04 -20.98
N VAL A 37 2.70 7.90 -20.45
CA VAL A 37 1.99 7.20 -19.34
C VAL A 37 2.39 7.74 -17.97
N PHE A 38 3.67 7.99 -17.76
CA PHE A 38 4.21 8.54 -16.53
C PHE A 38 4.89 9.87 -16.79
N ALA A 39 4.73 10.82 -15.87
CA ALA A 39 5.51 12.04 -15.85
C ALA A 39 6.15 12.22 -14.47
N CYS A 40 7.46 12.48 -14.44
CA CYS A 40 8.19 12.71 -13.19
C CYS A 40 7.62 13.92 -12.43
N ILE A 41 7.52 13.78 -11.11
CA ILE A 41 7.15 14.86 -10.19
C ILE A 41 8.34 15.17 -9.29
N ASN A 42 8.60 16.46 -9.07
CA ASN A 42 9.54 16.88 -8.04
C ASN A 42 8.81 16.92 -6.69
N LEU A 43 9.23 16.06 -5.75
CA LEU A 43 8.80 16.17 -4.36
C LEU A 43 9.44 17.40 -3.70
N ASN A 44 8.70 18.05 -2.80
CA ASN A 44 9.23 19.20 -2.06
C ASN A 44 10.07 18.72 -0.88
N LYS A 45 11.36 18.44 -1.13
CA LYS A 45 12.31 18.00 -0.11
C LYS A 45 12.42 18.98 1.08
N ASP A 46 12.34 20.28 0.81
CA ASP A 46 12.55 21.33 1.80
C ASP A 46 11.31 21.51 2.69
N ALA A 47 10.17 20.96 2.26
CA ALA A 47 8.97 20.85 3.08
C ALA A 47 8.92 19.59 3.95
N CYS A 48 9.88 18.66 3.84
CA CYS A 48 9.91 17.48 4.70
C CYS A 48 10.11 17.90 6.16
N ILE A 49 9.09 17.70 6.99
CA ILE A 49 9.12 18.10 8.41
C ILE A 49 9.83 17.08 9.32
N VAL A 50 10.17 15.91 8.78
CA VAL A 50 10.82 14.82 9.51
C VAL A 50 12.33 14.87 9.27
N PRO A 51 13.17 15.00 10.32
CA PRO A 51 14.63 15.06 10.17
C PRO A 51 15.24 13.83 9.48
N CYS A 52 16.36 14.02 8.79
CA CYS A 52 17.07 12.95 8.06
C CYS A 52 17.39 11.72 8.91
N GLU A 53 17.85 11.92 10.15
CA GLU A 53 18.19 10.85 11.09
C GLU A 53 16.94 10.03 11.44
N LYS A 54 15.80 10.73 11.57
CA LYS A 54 14.51 10.10 11.84
C LYS A 54 14.03 9.31 10.62
N LEU A 55 14.09 9.87 9.42
CA LEU A 55 13.78 9.15 8.16
C LEU A 55 14.56 7.83 8.08
N GLN A 56 15.87 7.89 8.31
CA GLN A 56 16.74 6.71 8.30
C GLN A 56 16.32 5.69 9.38
N SER A 57 16.00 6.15 10.59
CA SER A 57 15.63 5.27 11.70
C SER A 57 14.33 4.49 11.45
N ILE A 58 13.40 5.04 10.65
CA ILE A 58 12.16 4.36 10.24
C ILE A 58 12.26 3.71 8.86
N GLY A 59 13.49 3.48 8.36
CA GLY A 59 13.72 2.75 7.12
C GLY A 59 13.47 3.52 5.82
N LEU A 60 13.19 4.82 5.89
CA LEU A 60 13.12 5.69 4.72
C LEU A 60 14.51 6.10 4.25
N ASN A 61 14.65 6.38 2.96
CA ASN A 61 15.86 6.94 2.42
C ASN A 61 15.98 8.40 2.87
N PRO A 62 17.02 8.78 3.64
CA PRO A 62 17.13 10.13 4.21
C PRO A 62 17.31 11.22 3.15
N ASN A 63 17.71 10.87 1.93
CA ASN A 63 17.78 11.81 0.81
C ASN A 63 16.47 11.80 0.01
N VAL A 64 15.55 12.72 0.32
CA VAL A 64 14.26 12.86 -0.39
C VAL A 64 14.43 13.10 -1.90
N ASN A 65 15.56 13.65 -2.38
CA ASN A 65 15.80 13.79 -3.82
C ASN A 65 15.92 12.46 -4.56
N SER A 66 16.20 11.37 -3.84
CA SER A 66 16.28 10.02 -4.41
C SER A 66 14.93 9.30 -4.45
N TRP A 67 13.87 9.94 -3.95
CA TRP A 67 12.52 9.39 -4.01
C TRP A 67 11.93 9.71 -5.38
N HIS A 68 11.97 8.74 -6.29
CA HIS A 68 11.51 8.92 -7.66
C HIS A 68 9.98 8.91 -7.70
N ALA A 69 9.38 10.10 -7.76
CA ALA A 69 7.93 10.28 -7.84
C ALA A 69 7.45 10.43 -9.29
N PHE A 70 6.36 9.75 -9.61
CA PHE A 70 5.75 9.73 -10.94
C PHE A 70 4.25 9.98 -10.82
N SER A 71 3.74 10.91 -11.62
CA SER A 71 2.30 11.01 -11.88
C SER A 71 1.91 10.00 -12.94
N VAL A 72 0.72 9.41 -12.79
CA VAL A 72 0.09 8.62 -13.85
C VAL A 72 -0.82 9.57 -14.64
N THR A 73 -0.47 9.82 -15.90
CA THR A 73 -1.07 10.91 -16.70
C THR A 73 -2.58 10.74 -16.91
N SER A 74 -3.06 9.50 -17.00
CA SER A 74 -4.47 9.15 -17.10
C SER A 74 -5.27 9.38 -15.81
N ASN A 75 -4.60 9.49 -14.65
CA ASN A 75 -5.22 9.53 -13.34
C ASN A 75 -4.62 10.67 -12.51
N ARG A 76 -5.04 11.91 -12.79
CA ARG A 76 -4.56 13.10 -12.08
C ARG A 76 -4.68 12.95 -10.56
N GLY A 77 -3.59 13.25 -9.85
CA GLY A 77 -3.48 13.10 -8.40
C GLY A 77 -3.06 11.71 -7.92
N LEU A 78 -2.92 10.73 -8.82
CA LEU A 78 -2.26 9.45 -8.52
C LEU A 78 -0.75 9.62 -8.64
N ILE A 79 -0.03 9.33 -7.56
CA ILE A 79 1.43 9.45 -7.50
C ILE A 79 2.01 8.11 -7.04
N LEU A 80 2.97 7.61 -7.80
CA LEU A 80 3.78 6.46 -7.44
C LEU A 80 5.17 6.96 -7.06
N ILE A 81 5.65 6.63 -5.86
CA ILE A 81 6.98 7.00 -5.38
C ILE A 81 7.79 5.72 -5.20
N ARG A 82 8.94 5.66 -5.86
CA ARG A 82 9.94 4.58 -5.71
C ARG A 82 11.12 5.07 -4.88
N ASP A 83 11.84 4.12 -4.30
CA ASP A 83 13.10 4.34 -3.57
C ASP A 83 13.00 5.20 -2.30
N ALA A 84 11.77 5.55 -1.88
CA ALA A 84 11.52 6.15 -0.58
C ALA A 84 11.78 5.17 0.55
N ILE A 85 11.39 3.90 0.40
CA ILE A 85 11.63 2.84 1.38
C ILE A 85 12.91 2.08 0.99
N THR A 86 13.92 2.10 1.85
CA THR A 86 15.19 1.40 1.61
C THR A 86 15.00 -0.13 1.65
N ALA A 87 15.93 -0.90 1.09
CA ALA A 87 15.86 -2.37 1.15
C ALA A 87 15.83 -2.92 2.60
N SER A 88 16.61 -2.32 3.51
CA SER A 88 16.55 -2.64 4.95
C SER A 88 15.25 -2.13 5.58
N GLY A 89 14.77 -0.96 5.14
CA GLY A 89 13.47 -0.41 5.53
C GLY A 89 12.30 -1.31 5.19
N GLN A 90 12.32 -2.00 4.04
CA GLN A 90 11.28 -2.96 3.68
C GLN A 90 11.23 -4.13 4.68
N ARG A 91 12.38 -4.64 5.14
CA ARG A 91 12.44 -5.66 6.19
C ARG A 91 11.95 -5.13 7.54
N TYR A 92 12.37 -3.92 7.89
CA TYR A 92 11.94 -3.23 9.11
C TYR A 92 10.41 -3.07 9.15
N TRP A 93 9.81 -2.51 8.11
CA TRP A 93 8.36 -2.35 8.02
C TRP A 93 7.60 -3.68 7.95
N ALA A 94 8.17 -4.70 7.31
CA ALA A 94 7.59 -6.03 7.32
C ALA A 94 7.56 -6.61 8.73
N LYS A 95 8.64 -6.47 9.50
CA LYS A 95 8.69 -6.88 10.90
C LYS A 95 7.63 -6.16 11.73
N LEU A 96 7.55 -4.82 11.62
CA LEU A 96 6.52 -4.04 12.31
C LEU A 96 5.11 -4.56 11.99
N CYS A 97 4.80 -4.79 10.71
CA CYS A 97 3.48 -5.27 10.30
C CYS A 97 3.19 -6.72 10.72
N LEU A 98 4.20 -7.59 10.82
CA LEU A 98 4.01 -9.01 11.10
C LEU A 98 4.12 -9.36 12.58
N VAL A 99 4.76 -8.51 13.38
CA VAL A 99 5.11 -8.78 14.77
C VAL A 99 4.69 -7.62 15.67
N ASP A 100 5.39 -6.48 15.58
CA ASP A 100 5.30 -5.42 16.59
C ASP A 100 3.91 -4.77 16.66
N PHE A 101 3.32 -4.42 15.51
CA PHE A 101 2.00 -3.81 15.47
C PHE A 101 0.90 -4.75 15.96
N LEU A 102 1.05 -6.06 15.76
CA LEU A 102 0.06 -7.03 16.23
C LEU A 102 0.13 -7.28 17.75
N ALA A 103 1.20 -6.82 18.40
CA ALA A 103 1.29 -6.75 19.87
C ALA A 103 0.60 -5.50 20.45
N LEU A 104 0.26 -4.51 19.62
CA LEU A 104 -0.46 -3.30 20.03
C LEU A 104 -1.99 -3.53 20.00
N PRO A 105 -2.78 -2.73 20.72
CA PRO A 105 -4.24 -2.76 20.60
C PRO A 105 -4.68 -2.47 19.15
N HIS A 106 -5.48 -3.37 18.58
CA HIS A 106 -5.93 -3.30 17.20
C HIS A 106 -7.28 -4.02 17.02
N ARG A 107 -7.90 -3.86 15.85
CA ARG A 107 -8.97 -4.76 15.38
C ARG A 107 -8.51 -5.50 14.15
N SER A 108 -8.92 -6.75 14.01
CA SER A 108 -8.59 -7.60 12.86
C SER A 108 -9.81 -8.39 12.39
N ASN A 109 -9.70 -8.99 11.20
CA ASN A 109 -10.74 -9.88 10.68
C ASN A 109 -10.88 -11.21 11.46
N VAL A 110 -9.95 -11.51 12.39
CA VAL A 110 -9.98 -12.72 13.20
C VAL A 110 -10.54 -12.46 14.61
N GLY A 111 -10.92 -11.21 14.92
CA GLY A 111 -11.42 -10.83 16.24
C GLY A 111 -10.40 -11.15 17.33
N ASP A 112 -10.84 -11.89 18.36
CA ASP A 112 -10.00 -12.30 19.49
C ASP A 112 -9.18 -13.58 19.23
N LEU A 113 -9.31 -14.19 18.05
CA LEU A 113 -8.52 -15.37 17.70
C LEU A 113 -7.03 -15.02 17.53
N PRO A 114 -6.12 -16.01 17.67
CA PRO A 114 -4.70 -15.79 17.46
C PRO A 114 -4.40 -15.10 16.13
N CYS A 115 -3.72 -13.96 16.21
CA CYS A 115 -3.49 -13.04 15.12
C CYS A 115 -2.07 -13.16 14.54
N ASP A 116 -1.44 -14.34 14.60
CA ASP A 116 -0.08 -14.50 14.08
C ASP A 116 -0.09 -14.74 12.54
N PRO A 117 0.41 -13.81 11.71
CA PRO A 117 0.47 -13.98 10.26
C PRO A 117 1.51 -15.00 9.81
N LEU A 118 2.52 -15.31 10.64
CA LEU A 118 3.62 -16.21 10.31
C LEU A 118 3.22 -17.69 10.46
N LEU A 119 2.08 -17.98 11.11
CA LEU A 119 1.56 -19.35 11.19
C LEU A 119 1.00 -19.84 9.85
N PRO A 120 1.29 -21.08 9.42
CA PRO A 120 0.80 -21.61 8.14
C PRO A 120 -0.73 -21.61 7.98
N GLN A 121 -1.48 -21.72 9.09
CA GLN A 121 -2.95 -21.73 9.08
C GLN A 121 -3.57 -20.33 9.25
N SER A 122 -2.76 -19.27 9.29
CA SER A 122 -3.21 -17.92 9.62
C SER A 122 -4.40 -17.47 8.77
N LYS A 123 -5.45 -17.03 9.46
CA LYS A 123 -6.65 -16.43 8.86
C LYS A 123 -6.60 -14.91 8.86
N LEU A 124 -5.50 -14.30 9.30
CA LEU A 124 -5.33 -12.85 9.27
C LEU A 124 -5.26 -12.35 7.82
N ARG A 125 -6.10 -11.37 7.51
CA ARG A 125 -6.24 -10.72 6.21
C ARG A 125 -6.16 -9.21 6.33
N TRP A 126 -6.61 -8.66 7.45
CA TRP A 126 -6.37 -7.25 7.76
C TRP A 126 -6.29 -7.01 9.27
N ALA A 127 -5.55 -5.97 9.63
CA ALA A 127 -5.53 -5.36 10.96
C ALA A 127 -5.65 -3.83 10.83
N THR A 128 -6.34 -3.19 11.77
CA THR A 128 -6.58 -1.73 11.79
C THR A 128 -6.14 -1.10 13.10
N PHE A 129 -5.65 0.13 12.99
CA PHE A 129 -5.16 0.95 14.10
C PHE A 129 -5.71 2.37 13.99
N GLY A 130 -5.73 3.12 15.08
CA GLY A 130 -6.38 4.42 15.11
C GLY A 130 -7.90 4.28 15.14
N TYR A 131 -8.63 5.14 14.42
CA TYR A 131 -10.07 4.95 14.24
C TYR A 131 -10.36 3.61 13.57
N HIS A 132 -11.26 2.83 14.16
CA HIS A 132 -11.64 1.55 13.59
C HIS A 132 -12.73 1.74 12.53
N HIS A 133 -12.48 1.18 11.35
CA HIS A 133 -13.46 1.12 10.28
C HIS A 133 -14.52 0.06 10.61
N ASP A 134 -15.79 0.45 10.56
CA ASP A 134 -16.91 -0.48 10.62
C ASP A 134 -17.25 -0.93 9.19
N TRP A 135 -17.06 -2.22 8.91
CA TRP A 135 -17.24 -2.78 7.57
C TRP A 135 -18.70 -2.87 7.13
N ASP A 136 -19.65 -2.93 8.07
CA ASP A 136 -21.07 -3.04 7.78
C ASP A 136 -21.64 -1.66 7.43
N THR A 137 -21.30 -0.65 8.23
CA THR A 137 -21.78 0.72 8.04
C THR A 137 -20.89 1.57 7.13
N LYS A 138 -19.64 1.13 6.90
CA LYS A 138 -18.58 1.82 6.15
C LYS A 138 -18.27 3.22 6.67
N VAL A 139 -18.44 3.43 7.97
CA VAL A 139 -18.01 4.65 8.66
C VAL A 139 -16.94 4.33 9.69
N TYR A 140 -16.11 5.32 10.02
CA TYR A 140 -15.23 5.22 11.17
C TYR A 140 -16.04 5.34 12.47
N SER A 141 -15.88 4.37 13.36
CA SER A 141 -16.51 4.43 14.68
C SER A 141 -15.78 5.42 15.58
N ASP A 142 -16.44 5.92 16.62
CA ASP A 142 -15.81 6.77 17.64
C ASP A 142 -14.88 5.97 18.59
N SER A 143 -14.79 4.64 18.40
CA SER A 143 -13.82 3.80 19.10
C SER A 143 -12.51 3.76 18.33
N TRP A 144 -11.40 4.02 19.02
CA TRP A 144 -10.07 4.02 18.42
C TRP A 144 -9.08 3.25 19.30
N SER A 145 -8.05 2.68 18.65
CA SER A 145 -6.84 2.20 19.31
C SER A 145 -5.69 3.19 19.08
N PRO A 146 -4.66 3.22 19.95
CA PRO A 146 -3.51 4.06 19.70
C PRO A 146 -2.90 3.82 18.31
N MET A 147 -2.71 4.89 17.55
CA MET A 147 -1.99 4.82 16.28
C MET A 147 -0.50 4.58 16.55
N PRO A 148 0.15 3.60 15.91
CA PRO A 148 1.58 3.39 16.04
C PRO A 148 2.38 4.64 15.62
N SER A 149 3.38 5.01 16.41
CA SER A 149 4.20 6.21 16.18
C SER A 149 4.88 6.20 14.82
N GLU A 150 5.36 5.04 14.40
CA GLU A 150 6.05 4.81 13.13
C GLU A 150 5.12 5.15 11.96
N MET A 151 3.84 4.76 12.04
CA MET A 151 2.85 5.10 11.02
C MET A 151 2.58 6.60 10.94
N ILE A 152 2.55 7.29 12.10
CA ILE A 152 2.43 8.75 12.16
C ILE A 152 3.63 9.42 11.51
N GLU A 153 4.85 9.03 11.89
CA GLU A 153 6.11 9.59 11.38
C GLU A 153 6.23 9.38 9.87
N LEU A 154 5.85 8.19 9.38
CA LEU A 154 5.80 7.87 7.97
C LEU A 154 4.82 8.75 7.18
N GLY A 155 3.61 8.95 7.72
CA GLY A 155 2.61 9.82 7.12
C GLY A 155 3.08 11.27 7.05
N LEU A 156 3.66 11.79 8.14
CA LEU A 156 4.22 13.15 8.18
C LEU A 156 5.36 13.32 7.18
N ALA A 157 6.27 12.34 7.08
CA ALA A 157 7.39 12.36 6.15
C ALA A 157 6.91 12.43 4.69
N ILE A 158 6.04 11.52 4.28
CA ILE A 158 5.58 11.46 2.88
C ILE A 158 4.62 12.61 2.57
N GLY A 159 3.62 12.85 3.43
CA GLY A 159 2.60 13.88 3.23
C GLY A 159 3.18 15.29 3.10
N SER A 160 4.16 15.64 3.94
CA SER A 160 4.81 16.96 3.88
C SER A 160 5.55 17.20 2.57
N THR A 161 6.23 16.18 2.02
CA THR A 161 6.90 16.28 0.70
C THR A 161 5.93 16.43 -0.48
N LEU A 162 4.65 16.10 -0.27
CA LEU A 162 3.57 16.18 -1.25
C LEU A 162 2.73 17.46 -1.12
N GLY A 163 3.08 18.36 -0.19
CA GLY A 163 2.33 19.59 0.06
C GLY A 163 1.20 19.45 1.10
N TYR A 164 1.20 18.37 1.89
CA TYR A 164 0.28 18.16 3.00
C TYR A 164 1.04 18.15 4.35
N PRO A 165 1.57 19.30 4.81
CA PRO A 165 2.41 19.36 6.02
C PRO A 165 1.66 19.00 7.31
N ALA A 166 0.33 19.12 7.31
CA ALA A 166 -0.53 18.74 8.43
C ALA A 166 -1.06 17.30 8.33
N TYR A 167 -0.71 16.55 7.27
CA TYR A 167 -1.21 15.19 7.11
C TYR A 167 -0.67 14.29 8.21
N ARG A 168 -1.59 13.82 9.06
CA ARG A 168 -1.28 12.93 10.17
C ARG A 168 -2.23 11.74 10.11
N PRO A 169 -1.74 10.51 9.93
CA PRO A 169 -2.60 9.33 9.96
C PRO A 169 -3.34 9.19 11.29
N GLU A 170 -4.65 9.02 11.19
CA GLU A 170 -5.59 8.81 12.30
C GLU A 170 -6.27 7.44 12.21
N ALA A 171 -6.26 6.82 11.02
CA ALA A 171 -6.60 5.43 10.83
C ALA A 171 -5.55 4.75 9.93
N SER A 172 -5.34 3.45 10.14
CA SER A 172 -4.54 2.65 9.23
C SER A 172 -5.11 1.25 9.03
N ILE A 173 -4.79 0.66 7.89
CA ILE A 173 -5.15 -0.71 7.53
C ILE A 173 -3.91 -1.42 7.00
N VAL A 174 -3.47 -2.46 7.72
CA VAL A 174 -2.49 -3.42 7.22
C VAL A 174 -3.27 -4.56 6.57
N ASN A 175 -3.11 -4.75 5.27
CA ASN A 175 -3.71 -5.85 4.53
C ASN A 175 -2.66 -6.93 4.24
N TYR A 176 -3.02 -8.20 4.45
CA TYR A 176 -2.19 -9.37 4.26
C TYR A 176 -2.76 -10.23 3.13
N TYR A 177 -2.06 -10.26 2.00
CA TYR A 177 -2.49 -10.93 0.77
C TYR A 177 -1.67 -12.19 0.51
N MET A 178 -2.37 -13.28 0.24
CA MET A 178 -1.80 -14.51 -0.33
C MET A 178 -1.69 -14.39 -1.85
N LEU A 179 -0.91 -15.25 -2.51
CA LEU A 179 -0.75 -15.24 -3.97
C LEU A 179 -2.07 -15.40 -4.75
N ASN A 180 -3.07 -16.06 -4.18
CA ASN A 180 -4.39 -16.24 -4.79
C ASN A 180 -5.40 -15.15 -4.39
N SER A 181 -4.97 -14.13 -3.65
CA SER A 181 -5.86 -13.06 -3.21
C SER A 181 -6.24 -12.13 -4.36
N THR A 182 -7.44 -11.58 -4.26
CA THR A 182 -8.02 -10.64 -5.21
C THR A 182 -8.85 -9.63 -4.41
N PHE A 183 -8.86 -8.38 -4.83
CA PHE A 183 -9.62 -7.31 -4.21
C PHE A 183 -10.49 -6.63 -5.26
N CYS A 184 -11.81 -6.68 -5.08
CA CYS A 184 -12.78 -6.26 -6.08
C CYS A 184 -12.78 -4.74 -6.30
N PRO A 185 -13.34 -4.28 -7.44
CA PRO A 185 -13.51 -2.85 -7.72
C PRO A 185 -14.33 -2.14 -6.62
N HIS A 186 -13.73 -1.13 -5.99
CA HIS A 186 -14.33 -0.35 -4.92
C HIS A 186 -13.78 1.09 -4.93
N VAL A 187 -14.33 1.95 -4.06
CA VAL A 187 -13.85 3.30 -3.76
C VAL A 187 -13.69 3.39 -2.25
N ASP A 188 -12.61 4.05 -1.81
CA ASP A 188 -12.36 4.35 -0.40
C ASP A 188 -12.91 5.75 -0.08
N ASN A 189 -14.04 5.82 0.62
CA ASN A 189 -14.74 7.08 0.90
C ASN A 189 -15.35 7.12 2.31
N SER A 190 -14.70 6.45 3.27
CA SER A 190 -15.22 6.30 4.64
C SER A 190 -14.75 7.40 5.58
N GLU A 191 -13.68 8.12 5.23
CA GLU A 191 -13.17 9.26 5.98
C GLU A 191 -14.16 10.44 5.94
N ARG A 192 -14.24 11.22 7.03
CA ARG A 192 -15.13 12.39 7.09
C ARG A 192 -14.58 13.54 6.23
N ASN A 193 -13.25 13.63 6.16
CA ASN A 193 -12.54 14.55 5.30
C ASN A 193 -11.83 13.81 4.16
N LEU A 194 -12.31 14.05 2.93
CA LEU A 194 -11.82 13.39 1.71
C LEU A 194 -10.76 14.21 0.96
N ASP A 195 -10.33 15.37 1.49
CA ASP A 195 -9.29 16.19 0.87
C ASP A 195 -7.88 15.65 1.16
N HIS A 196 -7.74 14.84 2.21
CA HIS A 196 -6.48 14.21 2.57
C HIS A 196 -6.17 12.97 1.70
N PRO A 197 -4.90 12.76 1.32
CA PRO A 197 -4.52 11.64 0.47
C PRO A 197 -4.63 10.30 1.21
N LEU A 198 -4.82 9.22 0.44
CA LEU A 198 -4.49 7.87 0.89
C LEU A 198 -3.01 7.62 0.59
N ILE A 199 -2.24 7.16 1.58
CA ILE A 199 -0.83 6.78 1.40
C ILE A 199 -0.67 5.30 1.68
N SER A 200 -0.19 4.54 0.70
CA SER A 200 -0.09 3.09 0.76
C SER A 200 1.32 2.61 0.49
N ILE A 201 1.87 1.74 1.35
CA ILE A 201 3.17 1.10 1.14
C ILE A 201 3.00 -0.36 0.80
N SER A 202 3.70 -0.76 -0.25
CA SER A 202 3.77 -2.13 -0.73
C SER A 202 4.97 -2.86 -0.11
N LEU A 203 4.77 -4.05 0.46
CA LEU A 203 5.85 -4.92 0.94
C LEU A 203 5.65 -6.36 0.44
N GLY A 204 6.73 -7.05 0.11
CA GLY A 204 6.69 -8.44 -0.33
C GLY A 204 6.38 -8.58 -1.82
N GLN A 205 5.50 -9.51 -2.18
CA GLN A 205 5.22 -9.80 -3.59
C GLN A 205 4.47 -8.65 -4.31
N ALA A 206 4.69 -8.58 -5.62
CA ALA A 206 4.08 -7.56 -6.46
C ALA A 206 2.56 -7.78 -6.58
N CYS A 207 1.82 -6.74 -6.97
CA CYS A 207 0.44 -6.90 -7.42
C CYS A 207 0.18 -6.13 -8.71
N ILE A 208 -0.87 -6.56 -9.41
CA ILE A 208 -1.47 -5.73 -10.45
C ILE A 208 -2.53 -4.87 -9.78
N PHE A 209 -2.36 -3.56 -9.85
CA PHE A 209 -3.28 -2.56 -9.32
C PHE A 209 -4.02 -1.90 -10.49
N LEU A 210 -5.35 -1.92 -10.44
CA LEU A 210 -6.20 -1.28 -11.43
C LEU A 210 -6.74 0.03 -10.86
N ILE A 211 -6.62 1.12 -11.61
CA ILE A 211 -7.13 2.44 -11.24
C ILE A 211 -7.95 3.05 -12.38
N GLY A 212 -9.24 3.25 -12.14
CA GLY A 212 -10.20 3.84 -13.07
C GLY A 212 -10.46 5.30 -12.76
N GLY A 213 -11.69 5.74 -13.00
CA GLY A 213 -12.16 7.08 -12.64
C GLY A 213 -13.32 7.05 -11.64
N ALA A 214 -14.16 8.09 -11.67
CA ALA A 214 -15.29 8.25 -10.77
C ALA A 214 -16.42 7.22 -10.99
N THR A 215 -16.43 6.53 -12.13
CA THR A 215 -17.41 5.48 -12.46
C THR A 215 -16.70 4.23 -12.98
N LYS A 216 -17.42 3.10 -12.97
CA LYS A 216 -16.94 1.83 -13.52
C LYS A 216 -16.97 1.78 -15.07
N GLU A 217 -17.53 2.81 -15.71
CA GLU A 217 -17.51 2.99 -17.17
C GLU A 217 -16.17 3.50 -17.69
N ILE A 218 -15.33 4.03 -16.81
CA ILE A 218 -13.97 4.44 -17.16
C ILE A 218 -13.07 3.22 -17.10
N GLU A 219 -12.47 2.87 -18.24
CA GLU A 219 -11.51 1.77 -18.34
C GLU A 219 -10.30 2.03 -17.40
N PRO A 220 -9.93 1.06 -16.55
CA PRO A 220 -8.85 1.26 -15.60
C PRO A 220 -7.47 1.08 -16.24
N THR A 221 -6.53 1.88 -15.76
CA THR A 221 -5.11 1.69 -16.02
C THR A 221 -4.56 0.61 -15.09
N ALA A 222 -3.83 -0.35 -15.65
CA ALA A 222 -3.15 -1.38 -14.89
C ALA A 222 -1.71 -0.97 -14.58
N LEU A 223 -1.33 -1.04 -13.30
CA LEU A 223 -0.01 -0.70 -12.78
C LEU A 223 0.59 -1.90 -12.06
N VAL A 224 1.91 -2.09 -12.17
CA VAL A 224 2.64 -3.02 -11.30
C VAL A 224 3.12 -2.26 -10.05
N LEU A 225 2.67 -2.71 -8.87
CA LEU A 225 3.19 -2.20 -7.58
C LEU A 225 4.11 -3.24 -6.95
N ARG A 226 5.37 -2.86 -6.73
CA ARG A 226 6.41 -3.72 -6.14
C ARG A 226 6.71 -3.38 -4.70
N SER A 227 7.45 -4.26 -4.03
CA SER A 227 7.94 -4.01 -2.68
C SER A 227 8.75 -2.71 -2.60
N GLY A 228 8.44 -1.87 -1.62
CA GLY A 228 9.02 -0.55 -1.42
C GLY A 228 8.28 0.58 -2.15
N ASP A 229 7.38 0.28 -3.08
CA ASP A 229 6.57 1.32 -3.75
C ASP A 229 5.60 1.97 -2.77
N VAL A 230 5.54 3.30 -2.80
CA VAL A 230 4.52 4.09 -2.14
C VAL A 230 3.52 4.58 -3.18
N LEU A 231 2.25 4.23 -3.01
CA LEU A 231 1.16 4.73 -3.84
C LEU A 231 0.40 5.80 -3.06
N VAL A 232 0.16 6.94 -3.69
CA VAL A 232 -0.61 8.06 -3.14
C VAL A 232 -1.82 8.31 -4.02
N MET A 233 -3.01 8.29 -3.43
CA MET A 233 -4.26 8.66 -4.10
C MET A 233 -4.75 9.99 -3.53
N SER A 234 -4.76 11.04 -4.35
CA SER A 234 -5.08 12.42 -3.95
C SER A 234 -5.88 13.14 -5.02
N GLY A 235 -6.53 14.25 -4.68
CA GLY A 235 -7.33 15.03 -5.63
C GLY A 235 -8.34 14.14 -6.38
N LEU A 236 -8.32 14.17 -7.72
CA LEU A 236 -9.26 13.38 -8.52
C LEU A 236 -9.08 11.87 -8.41
N SER A 237 -7.87 11.37 -8.09
CA SER A 237 -7.65 9.93 -7.91
C SER A 237 -8.09 9.44 -6.53
N ARG A 238 -8.30 10.34 -5.56
CA ARG A 238 -8.68 10.01 -4.17
C ARG A 238 -9.97 9.19 -4.07
N LEU A 239 -10.90 9.44 -4.99
CA LEU A 239 -12.22 8.79 -5.07
C LEU A 239 -12.38 7.93 -6.33
N ALA A 240 -11.27 7.57 -6.98
CA ALA A 240 -11.32 6.72 -8.16
C ALA A 240 -11.59 5.26 -7.79
N TYR A 241 -12.38 4.59 -8.63
CA TYR A 241 -12.54 3.14 -8.54
C TYR A 241 -11.18 2.47 -8.72
N HIS A 242 -10.88 1.50 -7.86
CA HIS A 242 -9.65 0.73 -7.94
C HIS A 242 -9.83 -0.71 -7.47
N ALA A 243 -8.89 -1.57 -7.86
CA ALA A 243 -8.95 -3.00 -7.59
C ALA A 243 -7.56 -3.65 -7.61
N VAL A 244 -7.47 -4.85 -7.02
CA VAL A 244 -6.29 -5.72 -7.13
C VAL A 244 -6.74 -7.06 -7.69
N PRO A 245 -6.78 -7.27 -9.02
CA PRO A 245 -7.21 -8.54 -9.59
C PRO A 245 -6.36 -9.73 -9.13
N ARG A 246 -5.07 -9.51 -8.82
CA ARG A 246 -4.16 -10.57 -8.39
C ARG A 246 -2.91 -10.05 -7.68
N ILE A 247 -2.30 -10.96 -6.92
CA ILE A 247 -0.91 -10.88 -6.46
C ILE A 247 -0.03 -11.69 -7.44
N VAL A 248 1.21 -11.25 -7.63
CA VAL A 248 2.17 -11.86 -8.56
C VAL A 248 3.47 -12.18 -7.84
N LYS A 249 3.90 -13.45 -7.95
CA LYS A 249 5.24 -13.83 -7.52
C LYS A 249 6.25 -13.28 -8.53
N ASP A 250 6.99 -12.24 -8.13
CA ASP A 250 7.88 -11.45 -9.00
C ASP A 250 9.33 -11.45 -8.50
N VAL A 251 9.51 -11.51 -7.18
CA VAL A 251 10.82 -11.33 -6.54
C VAL A 251 11.11 -12.44 -5.54
N GLN A 252 12.39 -12.79 -5.44
CA GLN A 252 12.92 -13.61 -4.37
C GLN A 252 13.79 -12.73 -3.47
N PHE A 253 13.32 -12.45 -2.27
CA PHE A 253 14.11 -11.78 -1.24
C PHE A 253 15.14 -12.75 -0.68
N ILE A 254 16.42 -12.36 -0.73
CA ILE A 254 17.56 -13.16 -0.30
C ILE A 254 18.15 -12.56 0.97
N ASP A 255 18.46 -13.42 1.95
CA ASP A 255 19.19 -12.99 3.13
C ASP A 255 20.70 -13.09 2.94
N HIS A 256 21.34 -11.97 2.63
CA HIS A 256 22.80 -11.93 2.52
C HIS A 256 23.50 -12.06 3.89
N SER A 257 22.77 -11.89 5.01
CA SER A 257 23.29 -12.03 6.37
C SER A 257 22.81 -13.30 7.08
N ALA A 258 22.39 -14.34 6.34
CA ALA A 258 21.75 -15.55 6.89
C ALA A 258 22.44 -16.16 8.11
N ALA A 259 23.78 -16.11 8.19
CA ALA A 259 24.54 -16.62 9.34
C ALA A 259 24.33 -15.84 10.66
N LYS A 260 23.78 -14.63 10.61
CA LYS A 260 23.53 -13.74 11.76
C LYS A 260 22.04 -13.44 11.98
N SER A 261 21.18 -13.92 11.09
CA SER A 261 19.76 -13.60 11.14
C SER A 261 19.04 -14.41 12.19
N SER A 262 18.11 -13.77 12.89
CA SER A 262 17.28 -14.47 13.86
C SER A 262 16.31 -15.45 13.18
N ALA A 263 15.75 -16.37 13.96
CA ALA A 263 14.68 -17.25 13.46
C ALA A 263 13.46 -16.44 12.98
N GLU A 264 13.15 -15.33 13.66
CA GLU A 264 12.09 -14.39 13.29
C GLU A 264 12.37 -13.71 11.94
N ASP A 265 13.59 -13.20 11.73
CA ASP A 265 13.98 -12.59 10.45
C ASP A 265 13.84 -13.57 9.28
N SER A 266 14.16 -14.84 9.53
CA SER A 266 14.03 -15.91 8.54
C SER A 266 12.55 -16.18 8.19
N LEU A 267 11.66 -16.19 9.19
CA LEU A 267 10.21 -16.36 8.98
C LEU A 267 9.60 -15.16 8.24
N ILE A 268 10.00 -13.95 8.58
CA ILE A 268 9.58 -12.72 7.88
C ILE A 268 10.01 -12.77 6.42
N LEU A 269 11.23 -13.19 6.13
CA LEU A 269 11.73 -13.30 4.76
C LEU A 269 10.98 -14.38 3.96
N ASP A 270 10.72 -15.54 4.57
CA ASP A 270 9.89 -16.59 3.96
C ASP A 270 8.47 -16.08 3.68
N TYR A 271 7.90 -15.30 4.60
CA TYR A 271 6.61 -14.65 4.43
C TYR A 271 6.60 -13.71 3.22
N LEU A 272 7.55 -12.79 3.12
CA LEU A 272 7.67 -11.84 2.00
C LEU A 272 7.89 -12.52 0.64
N ASN A 273 8.49 -13.72 0.63
CA ASN A 273 8.65 -14.54 -0.57
C ASN A 273 7.37 -15.25 -1.03
N LYS A 274 6.30 -15.23 -0.21
CA LYS A 274 5.04 -15.94 -0.45
C LYS A 274 3.80 -15.05 -0.38
N HIS A 275 3.93 -13.83 0.15
CA HIS A 275 2.81 -12.95 0.45
C HIS A 275 3.13 -11.50 0.11
N ARG A 276 2.08 -10.68 0.09
CA ARG A 276 2.16 -9.23 -0.02
C ARG A 276 1.51 -8.60 1.21
N ILE A 277 2.12 -7.53 1.72
CA ILE A 277 1.53 -6.66 2.73
C ILE A 277 1.28 -5.30 2.09
N ASN A 278 0.14 -4.69 2.42
CA ASN A 278 -0.15 -3.31 2.05
C ASN A 278 -0.52 -2.51 3.31
N LEU A 279 0.31 -1.56 3.71
CA LEU A 279 0.04 -0.65 4.82
C LEU A 279 -0.59 0.63 4.26
N ASN A 280 -1.83 0.92 4.65
CA ASN A 280 -2.61 2.07 4.17
C ASN A 280 -2.80 3.04 5.32
N LEU A 281 -2.35 4.27 5.13
CA LEU A 281 -2.49 5.37 6.07
C LEU A 281 -3.62 6.29 5.61
N ARG A 282 -4.42 6.74 6.57
CA ARG A 282 -5.62 7.55 6.34
C ARG A 282 -5.72 8.61 7.43
N GLN A 283 -6.08 9.83 7.06
CA GLN A 283 -6.53 10.84 8.00
C GLN A 283 -8.05 10.92 7.90
N VAL A 284 -8.74 10.84 9.04
CA VAL A 284 -10.20 10.66 9.07
C VAL A 284 -10.90 12.01 9.06
N ASP A 285 -10.38 12.97 9.81
CA ASP A 285 -10.95 14.31 10.00
C ASP A 285 -10.10 15.44 9.37
#